data_AF-A0A832UI15-F1
#
_entry.id   AF-A0A832UI15-F1
#
_cell.length_a   1.000
_cell.length_b   1.000
_cell.length_c   1.000
_cell.angle_alpha   90.00
_cell.angle_beta   90.00
_cell.angle_gamma   90.00
#
_symmetry.space_group_name_H-M   'P 1'
#
loop_
_entity.id
_entity.type
_entity.pdbx_description
1 polymer ?
#
loop_
_entity_poly.entity_id
_entity_poly.type
_entity_poly.pdbx_seq_one_letter_code
_entity_poly.pdbx_strand_id
1 'polypeptide(L)' 'MKLPFVKEASLVFGDYDIVAKIEAENPEELSKILLEQIRKVPSVSMTTTLISV' A
#
# COMPACT_ATOMS: atom_id res chain seq x y z
N MET A 1 8.28 -9.28 7.99
CA MET A 1 8.00 -9.41 6.55
C MET A 1 8.45 -8.14 5.86
N LYS A 2 9.27 -8.21 4.80
CA LYS A 2 9.61 -7.04 3.98
C LYS A 2 8.82 -7.13 2.67
N LEU A 3 8.12 -6.06 2.32
CA LEU A 3 7.39 -5.93 1.06
C LEU A 3 8.26 -5.11 0.09
N PRO A 4 8.83 -5.72 -0.97
CA PRO A 4 9.85 -5.07 -1.80
C PRO A 4 9.32 -3.88 -2.62
N PHE A 5 8.02 -3.84 -2.91
CA PHE A 5 7.36 -2.75 -3.61
C PHE A 5 7.09 -1.52 -2.72
N VAL A 6 7.26 -1.64 -1.39
CA VAL A 6 7.12 -0.50 -0.47
C VAL A 6 8.45 0.21 -0.38
N LYS A 7 8.50 1.46 -0.85
CA LYS A 7 9.70 2.31 -0.76
C LYS A 7 9.81 2.99 0.57
N GLU A 8 8.69 3.49 1.07
CA GLU A 8 8.60 4.19 2.34
C GLU A 8 7.29 3.84 3.02
N ALA A 9 7.30 3.75 4.35
CA ALA A 9 6.10 3.59 5.14
C ALA A 9 6.31 4.30 6.48
N SER A 10 5.33 5.10 6.86
CA SER A 10 5.35 5.90 8.08
C SER A 10 4.04 5.73 8.83
N LEU A 11 4.14 5.59 10.14
CA LEU A 11 2.99 5.74 11.03
C LEU A 11 2.65 7.22 11.12
N VAL A 12 1.37 7.54 11.01
CA VAL A 12 0.90 8.94 11.06
C VAL A 12 -0.24 9.06 12.05
N PHE A 13 -0.43 10.28 12.55
CA PHE A 13 -1.65 10.65 13.26
C PHE A 13 -2.65 11.23 12.27
N GLY A 14 -3.93 10.86 12.40
CA GLY A 14 -5.02 11.36 11.56
C GLY A 14 -6.05 10.28 11.29
N ASP A 15 -6.76 10.40 10.17
CA ASP A 15 -7.80 9.45 9.76
C ASP A 15 -7.25 8.09 9.31
N TYR A 16 -5.94 8.00 9.08
CA TYR A 16 -5.23 6.79 8.66
C TYR A 16 -4.09 6.49 9.64
N ASP A 17 -3.83 5.22 9.88
CA ASP A 17 -2.74 4.79 10.76
C ASP A 17 -1.37 4.79 10.07
N ILE A 18 -1.35 4.53 8.74
CA ILE A 18 -0.13 4.34 7.94
C ILE A 18 -0.27 5.07 6.61
N VAL A 19 0.79 5.77 6.20
CA VAL A 19 1.01 6.22 4.83
C VAL A 19 2.20 5.47 4.25
N ALA A 20 2.00 4.82 3.11
CA ALA A 20 3.04 4.06 2.41
C ALA A 20 3.20 4.54 0.96
N LYS A 21 4.45 4.77 0.56
CA LYS A 21 4.82 4.98 -0.84
C LYS A 21 5.18 3.63 -1.46
N ILE A 22 4.47 3.29 -2.53
CA ILE A 22 4.66 2.06 -3.29
C ILE A 22 5.06 2.38 -4.71
N GLU A 23 5.89 1.54 -5.30
CA GLU A 23 6.23 1.59 -6.73
C GLU A 23 5.74 0.32 -7.41
N ALA A 24 5.16 0.51 -8.59
CA ALA A 24 4.72 -0.53 -9.51
C ALA A 24 5.03 -0.07 -10.93
N GLU A 25 5.34 -1.00 -11.82
CA GLU A 25 5.69 -0.74 -13.22
C GLU A 25 4.48 -0.26 -14.04
N ASN A 26 3.27 -0.68 -13.66
CA ASN A 26 2.03 -0.35 -14.34
C ASN A 26 0.80 -0.49 -13.42
N PRO A 27 -0.37 0.05 -13.82
CA PRO A 27 -1.60 -0.03 -13.03
C PRO A 27 -2.09 -1.45 -12.73
N GLU A 28 -1.82 -2.41 -13.62
CA GLU A 28 -2.19 -3.82 -13.44
C GLU A 28 -1.40 -4.45 -12.29
N GLU A 29 -0.09 -4.20 -12.23
CA GLU A 29 0.77 -4.64 -11.13
C GLU A 29 0.37 -3.98 -9.81
N LEU A 30 0.08 -2.67 -9.82
CA LEU A 30 -0.42 -1.96 -8.63
C LEU A 30 -1.70 -2.62 -8.09
N SER A 31 -2.63 -2.95 -8.97
CA SER A 31 -3.89 -3.61 -8.59
C SER A 31 -3.64 -4.98 -7.95
N LYS A 32 -2.71 -5.76 -8.52
CA LYS A 32 -2.29 -7.05 -7.98
C LYS A 32 -1.66 -6.91 -6.60
N ILE A 33 -0.74 -5.96 -6.41
CA ILE A 33 -0.11 -5.66 -5.12
C ILE A 33 -1.17 -5.32 -4.06
N LEU A 34 -2.14 -4.46 -4.40
CA LEU A 34 -3.20 -4.05 -3.46
C LEU A 34 -4.08 -5.22 -3.04
N LEU A 35 -4.60 -6.00 -4.01
CA LEU A 35 -5.59 -7.05 -3.76
C LEU A 35 -4.97 -8.33 -3.18
N GLU A 36 -3.78 -8.70 -3.64
CA GLU A 36 -3.17 -9.97 -3.30
C GLU A 36 -2.18 -9.88 -2.14
N GLN A 37 -1.62 -8.69 -1.87
CA GLN A 37 -0.62 -8.53 -0.82
C GLN A 37 -1.09 -7.60 0.29
N ILE A 38 -1.39 -6.33 -0.01
CA ILE A 38 -1.70 -5.33 1.04
C ILE A 38 -3.01 -5.65 1.76
N ARG A 39 -4.11 -5.84 1.03
CA ARG A 39 -5.44 -6.11 1.62
C ARG A 39 -5.59 -7.49 2.25
N LYS A 40 -4.61 -8.39 2.04
CA LYS A 40 -4.56 -9.71 2.71
C LYS A 40 -3.80 -9.68 4.03
N VAL A 41 -3.14 -8.58 4.38
CA VAL A 41 -2.51 -8.44 5.68
C VAL A 41 -3.62 -8.40 6.74
N PRO A 42 -3.64 -9.35 7.73
CA PRO A 42 -4.78 -9.49 8.63
C PRO A 42 -5.17 -8.24 9.44
N SER A 43 -4.23 -7.31 9.65
CA SER A 43 -4.44 -6.08 10.41
C SER A 43 -4.81 -4.87 9.53
N VAL A 44 -4.91 -5.04 8.21
CA VAL A 44 -5.32 -3.97 7.30
C VAL A 44 -6.83 -3.97 7.16
N SER A 45 -7.49 -3.02 7.81
CA SER A 45 -8.95 -2.88 7.78
C SER A 45 -9.45 -2.18 6.50
N MET A 46 -8.72 -1.16 6.03
CA MET A 46 -9.08 -0.36 4.87
C MET A 46 -7.83 0.23 4.21
N THR A 47 -7.91 0.49 2.91
CA THR A 47 -6.86 1.17 2.14
C THR A 47 -7.48 2.24 1.24
N THR A 48 -6.91 3.44 1.23
CA THR A 48 -7.17 4.46 0.20
C THR A 48 -5.92 4.60 -0.66
N THR A 49 -6.04 4.37 -1.97
CA THR A 49 -4.90 4.46 -2.89
C THR A 49 -4.95 5.77 -3.66
N LEU A 50 -3.88 6.55 -3.55
CA LEU A 50 -3.67 7.77 -4.34
C LEU A 50 -2.72 7.44 -5.49
N ILE A 51 -3.23 7.43 -6.72
CA ILE A 51 -2.41 7.16 -7.91
C ILE A 51 -1.76 8.46 -8.36
N SER A 52 -0.42 8.48 -8.39
CA SER A 52 0.36 9.52 -9.05
C SER A 52 0.81 9.01 -10.41
N VAL A 53 0.57 9.80 -11.44
CA VAL A 53 1.11 9.59 -12.80
C VAL A 53 2.37 10.41 -13.01
#